data_AF-A0A0N9Q8F3-F1
#
_entry.id   AF-A0A0N9Q8F3-F1
#
_cell.length_a   1.000
_cell.length_b   1.000
_cell.length_c   1.000
_cell.angle_alpha   90.00
_cell.angle_beta   90.00
_cell.angle_gamma   90.00
#
_symmetry.space_group_name_H-M   'P 1'
#
loop_
_entity.id
_entity.type
_entity.pdbx_description
1 polymer ?
#
loop_
_entity_poly.entity_id
_entity_poly.type
_entity_poly.pdbx_seq_one_letter_code
_entity_poly.pdbx_strand_id
1 'polypeptide(L)'
;MAFSTLDRDNDKLSLDCVEYYSSGGGWWYASCSDIKPTAPLTSSGRLNTLMTMWWTTSYPQWTSLKEVKFMFRPKERSEFCML
;
A
#
# COMPACT_ATOMS: atom_id res chain seq x y z
N MET A 1 2.21 -11.60 3.70
CA MET A 1 3.59 -11.91 3.24
C MET A 1 4.57 -11.33 4.22
N ALA A 2 5.87 -11.60 4.08
CA ALA A 2 6.88 -10.81 4.80
C ALA A 2 6.92 -9.39 4.23
N PHE A 3 7.47 -8.44 4.99
CA PHE A 3 7.53 -7.04 4.59
C PHE A 3 8.74 -6.82 3.66
N SER A 4 8.55 -6.22 2.48
CA SER A 4 9.65 -5.88 1.56
C SER A 4 9.91 -4.38 1.55
N THR A 5 11.16 -4.00 1.34
CA THR A 5 11.68 -2.64 1.18
C THR A 5 12.64 -2.58 0.00
N LEU A 6 13.05 -1.38 -0.42
CA LEU A 6 13.96 -1.20 -1.57
C LEU A 6 15.31 -1.91 -1.42
N ASP A 7 15.77 -2.08 -0.19
CA ASP A 7 17.02 -2.75 0.16
C ASP A 7 16.83 -4.22 0.54
N ARG A 8 15.57 -4.70 0.61
CA ARG A 8 15.25 -6.06 1.04
C ARG A 8 13.96 -6.57 0.41
N ASP A 9 14.12 -7.32 -0.66
CA ASP A 9 13.03 -8.05 -1.28
C ASP A 9 12.69 -9.34 -0.49
N ASN A 10 11.44 -9.43 -0.05
CA ASN A 10 10.85 -10.64 0.54
C ASN A 10 9.53 -11.04 -0.14
N ASP A 11 9.31 -10.57 -1.38
CA ASP A 11 8.14 -10.95 -2.16
C ASP A 11 8.31 -12.35 -2.78
N LYS A 12 7.29 -12.84 -3.51
CA LYS A 12 7.26 -14.21 -4.05
C LYS A 12 7.62 -14.29 -5.53
N LEU A 13 8.04 -13.19 -6.14
CA LEU A 13 8.39 -13.13 -7.55
C LEU A 13 9.91 -13.08 -7.71
N SER A 14 10.36 -13.34 -8.93
CA SER A 14 11.74 -13.02 -9.34
C SER A 14 11.92 -11.53 -9.67
N LEU A 15 10.83 -10.78 -9.61
CA LEU A 15 10.75 -9.34 -9.83
C LEU A 15 10.64 -8.68 -8.45
N ASP A 16 11.49 -7.71 -8.17
CA ASP A 16 11.33 -6.88 -6.97
C ASP A 16 10.13 -5.94 -7.17
N CYS A 17 9.04 -6.19 -6.45
CA CYS A 17 7.82 -5.38 -6.54
C CYS A 17 8.00 -3.96 -6.01
N VAL A 18 8.96 -3.73 -5.11
CA VAL A 18 9.27 -2.40 -4.58
C VAL A 18 9.96 -1.57 -5.67
N GLU A 19 10.94 -2.17 -6.36
CA GLU A 19 11.68 -1.56 -7.48
C GLU A 19 10.82 -1.41 -8.74
N TYR A 20 10.03 -2.42 -9.11
CA TYR A 20 9.20 -2.41 -10.32
C TYR A 20 8.23 -1.23 -10.37
N TYR A 21 7.71 -0.84 -9.21
CA TYR A 21 6.82 0.31 -9.12
C TYR A 21 7.54 1.65 -8.96
N SER A 22 8.87 1.66 -9.07
CA SER A 22 9.80 2.80 -9.14
C SER A 22 9.62 3.85 -8.02
N SER A 23 8.79 3.54 -7.04
CA SER A 23 8.27 4.40 -5.95
C SER A 23 7.42 3.58 -4.98
N GLY A 24 7.50 2.25 -4.98
CA GLY A 24 6.71 1.43 -4.05
C GLY A 24 7.18 1.68 -2.63
N GLY A 25 6.30 2.15 -1.74
CA GLY A 25 6.61 2.17 -0.32
C GLY A 25 6.75 0.76 0.22
N GLY A 26 7.42 0.58 1.36
CA GLY A 26 7.53 -0.75 1.97
C GLY A 26 6.15 -1.36 2.22
N TRP A 27 5.96 -2.64 1.87
CA TRP A 27 4.67 -3.32 2.01
C TRP A 27 4.83 -4.84 2.11
N TRP A 28 3.76 -5.53 2.51
CA TRP A 28 3.70 -6.99 2.52
C TRP A 28 3.34 -7.54 1.13
N TYR A 29 4.26 -7.42 0.19
CA TYR A 29 4.08 -7.85 -1.20
C TYR A 29 4.04 -9.38 -1.35
N ALA A 30 3.13 -9.88 -2.19
CA ALA A 30 2.99 -11.29 -2.55
C ALA A 30 3.50 -11.52 -3.97
N SER A 31 2.59 -11.60 -4.95
CA SER A 31 2.88 -11.35 -6.36
C SER A 31 2.61 -9.87 -6.61
N CYS A 32 3.42 -9.02 -5.99
CA CYS A 32 3.14 -7.59 -5.79
C CYS A 32 1.88 -7.36 -4.92
N SER A 33 1.09 -6.34 -5.19
CA SER A 33 -0.08 -6.01 -4.37
C SER A 33 -1.16 -5.28 -5.15
N ASP A 34 -2.41 -5.54 -4.77
CA ASP A 34 -3.61 -4.82 -5.23
C ASP A 34 -3.77 -3.45 -4.54
N ILE A 35 -2.91 -3.13 -3.58
CA ILE A 35 -2.95 -1.86 -2.87
C ILE A 35 -1.52 -1.35 -2.65
N LYS A 36 -1.34 -0.03 -2.63
CA LYS A 36 -0.05 0.62 -2.33
C LYS A 36 -0.21 1.76 -1.34
N PRO A 37 -0.62 1.46 -0.11
CA PRO A 37 -0.96 2.49 0.87
C PRO A 37 0.25 3.26 1.42
N THR A 38 1.47 2.77 1.19
CA THR A 38 2.73 3.38 1.64
C THR A 38 3.50 4.07 0.52
N ALA A 39 2.99 4.05 -0.72
CA ALA A 39 3.63 4.74 -1.84
C ALA A 39 3.59 6.27 -1.65
N PRO A 40 4.53 7.02 -2.26
CA PRO A 40 4.59 8.47 -2.17
C PRO A 40 3.26 9.15 -2.54
N LEU A 41 2.93 10.18 -1.76
CA LEU A 41 1.86 11.11 -2.08
C LEU A 41 2.32 12.03 -3.23
N THR A 42 1.59 12.03 -4.34
CA THR A 42 1.89 12.97 -5.43
C THR A 42 1.17 14.29 -5.22
N SER A 43 1.91 15.39 -5.12
CA SER A 43 1.38 16.76 -4.98
C SER A 43 1.00 17.42 -6.31
N SER A 44 1.33 16.83 -7.45
CA SER A 44 1.18 17.46 -8.77
C SER A 44 0.61 16.47 -9.78
N GLY A 45 -0.55 16.81 -10.37
CA GLY A 45 -1.36 15.97 -11.27
C GLY A 45 -0.73 15.55 -12.61
N ARG A 46 0.47 14.98 -12.60
CA ARG A 46 1.02 14.20 -13.71
C ARG A 46 1.08 12.73 -13.32
N LEU A 47 0.23 11.96 -13.97
CA LEU A 47 -0.02 10.55 -13.74
C LEU A 47 1.13 9.71 -14.29
N ASN A 48 2.01 9.23 -13.42
CA ASN A 48 2.53 7.88 -13.58
C ASN A 48 1.91 7.02 -12.50
N THR A 49 0.74 6.47 -12.81
CA THR A 49 -0.16 5.88 -11.83
C THR A 49 0.33 4.56 -11.24
N LEU A 50 1.42 4.02 -11.78
CA LEU A 50 2.18 2.94 -11.17
C LEU A 50 2.88 3.37 -9.87
N MET A 51 3.18 4.66 -9.70
CA MET A 51 4.05 5.19 -8.64
C MET A 51 3.29 5.83 -7.46
N THR A 52 1.95 5.89 -7.53
CA THR A 52 1.13 6.61 -6.55
C THR A 52 0.45 5.68 -5.53
N MET A 53 -0.11 6.26 -4.47
CA MET A 53 -0.88 5.55 -3.46
C MET A 53 -2.26 5.17 -3.97
N TRP A 54 -2.59 3.88 -4.15
CA TRP A 54 -3.88 3.43 -4.68
C TRP A 54 -4.43 2.17 -3.99
N TRP A 55 -5.72 1.91 -4.23
CA TRP A 55 -6.44 0.76 -3.66
C TRP A 55 -7.52 0.22 -4.64
N THR A 56 -7.22 -0.84 -5.40
CA THR A 56 -8.11 -1.28 -6.51
C THR A 56 -9.41 -1.91 -6.05
N THR A 57 -9.46 -2.48 -4.85
CA THR A 57 -10.70 -3.12 -4.38
C THR A 57 -11.82 -2.12 -4.09
N SER A 58 -11.48 -0.83 -3.94
CA SER A 58 -12.41 0.23 -3.53
C SER A 58 -12.51 1.36 -4.55
N TYR A 59 -11.52 1.51 -5.42
CA TYR A 59 -11.47 2.55 -6.45
C TYR A 59 -10.98 1.98 -7.77
N PRO A 60 -11.30 2.60 -8.92
CA PRO A 60 -10.69 2.24 -10.18
C PRO A 60 -9.17 2.21 -10.05
N GLN A 61 -8.55 1.21 -10.69
CA GLN A 61 -7.11 1.19 -10.93
C GLN A 61 -6.64 2.59 -11.35
N TRP A 62 -5.47 3.00 -10.84
CA TRP A 62 -4.87 4.31 -11.16
C TRP A 62 -5.54 5.52 -10.48
N THR A 63 -6.37 5.31 -9.46
CA THR A 63 -6.87 6.42 -8.62
C THR A 63 -5.94 6.63 -7.44
N SER A 64 -5.27 7.79 -7.39
CA SER A 64 -4.45 8.13 -6.22
C SER A 64 -5.33 8.54 -5.03
N LEU A 65 -5.11 7.91 -3.90
CA LEU A 65 -5.71 8.30 -2.62
C LEU A 65 -5.05 9.58 -2.10
N LYS A 66 -5.81 10.40 -1.36
CA LYS A 66 -5.31 11.61 -0.71
C LYS A 66 -4.73 11.35 0.69
N GLU A 67 -5.25 10.33 1.36
CA GLU A 67 -4.90 9.99 2.74
C GLU A 67 -5.24 8.52 2.99
N VAL A 68 -4.42 7.82 3.78
CA VAL A 68 -4.68 6.48 4.32
C VAL A 68 -4.33 6.48 5.79
N LYS A 69 -5.20 5.92 6.64
CA LYS A 69 -4.96 5.76 8.09
C LYS A 69 -5.08 4.29 8.47
N PHE A 70 -3.99 3.73 8.98
CA PHE A 70 -4.02 2.42 9.62
C PHE A 70 -4.32 2.60 11.11
N MET A 71 -5.35 1.91 11.59
CA MET A 71 -5.75 1.98 12.98
C MET A 71 -5.94 0.56 13.50
N PHE A 72 -5.32 0.26 14.63
CA PHE A 72 -5.54 -0.99 15.35
C PHE A 72 -6.47 -0.72 16.52
N ARG A 73 -7.42 -1.62 16.77
CA ARG A 73 -8.28 -1.59 17.95
C ARG A 73 -8.03 -2.88 18.75
N PRO A 74 -7.68 -2.79 20.05
CA PRO A 74 -7.64 -3.96 20.92
C PRO A 74 -9.01 -4.65 20.95
N LYS A 75 -9.02 -5.97 20.75
CA LYS A 75 -10.25 -6.77 20.68
C LYS A 75 -11.08 -6.70 21.98
N GLU A 76 -10.42 -6.55 23.12
CA GLU A 76 -11.07 -6.51 24.44
C GLU A 76 -11.87 -5.22 24.70
N ARG A 77 -11.65 -4.16 23.92
CA ARG A 77 -12.27 -2.83 24.12
C ARG A 77 -13.46 -2.57 23.18
N SER A 78 -13.76 -3.45 22.22
CA SER A 78 -14.84 -3.21 21.25
C SER A 78 -16.25 -3.39 21.79
N GLU A 79 -16.42 -4.02 22.96
CA GLU A 79 -17.74 -4.17 23.60
C GLU A 79 -18.09 -3.00 24.53
N PHE A 80 -17.10 -2.21 24.97
CA PHE A 80 -17.30 -1.16 25.99
C PHE A 80 -17.75 0.19 25.42
N CYS A 81 -17.70 0.39 24.10
CA CYS A 81 -18.10 1.65 23.45
C CYS A 81 -19.47 1.56 22.73
N MET A 82 -20.29 0.56 23.03
CA MET A 82 -21.66 0.44 22.51
C MET A 82 -22.76 0.74 23.57
N LEU A 83 -22.39 1.36 24.69
CA LEU A 83 -23.28 1.95 25.68
C LEU A 83 -22.98 3.44 25.80
#